data_AF-A0A7X7MWG7-F1
#
_entry.id   AF-A0A7X7MWG7-F1
#
_cell.length_a   1.000
_cell.length_b   1.000
_cell.length_c   1.000
_cell.angle_alpha   90.00
_cell.angle_beta   90.00
_cell.angle_gamma   90.00
#
_symmetry.space_group_name_H-M   'P 1'
#
loop_
_entity.id
_entity.type
_entity.pdbx_description
1 polymer ?
#
loop_
_entity_poly.entity_id
_entity_poly.type
_entity_poly.pdbx_seq_one_letter_code
_entity_poly.pdbx_strand_id
1 'polypeptide(L)' 'MNMSDQNDFKLEEAFEKLDEMLDVLESPDISLEESFEVYKEGMTLLTKCNETIDQVEKKVLKLTEEGKLEEL' A
#
# COMPACT_ATOMS: atom_id res chain seq x y z
N MET A 1 -11.36 10.29 -22.33
CA MET A 1 -10.57 9.99 -21.11
C MET A 1 -10.17 8.54 -21.21
N ASN A 2 -8.95 8.25 -21.65
CA ASN A 2 -8.42 6.89 -21.63
C ASN A 2 -7.21 6.91 -20.69
N MET A 3 -7.41 6.45 -19.46
CA MET A 3 -6.33 5.85 -18.69
C MET A 3 -6.59 4.36 -18.70
N SER A 4 -5.79 3.70 -19.52
CA SER A 4 -5.67 2.26 -19.61
C SER A 4 -4.98 1.74 -18.36
N ASP A 5 -5.71 1.62 -17.26
CA ASP A 5 -5.20 1.06 -16.00
C ASP A 5 -5.65 -0.39 -15.88
N GLN A 6 -4.92 -1.27 -16.57
CA GLN A 6 -4.98 -2.70 -16.31
C GLN A 6 -3.81 -3.03 -15.37
N ASN A 7 -4.13 -3.19 -14.09
CA ASN A 7 -3.32 -3.83 -13.05
C ASN A 7 -2.30 -2.98 -12.27
N ASP A 8 -2.55 -1.68 -12.06
CA ASP A 8 -1.77 -0.89 -11.10
C ASP A 8 -2.20 -1.21 -9.65
N PHE A 9 -1.21 -1.36 -8.77
CA PHE A 9 -1.42 -1.56 -7.35
C PHE A 9 -2.08 -0.32 -6.73
N LYS A 10 -3.25 -0.52 -6.09
CA LYS A 10 -3.98 0.55 -5.42
C LYS A 10 -3.73 0.52 -3.92
N LEU A 11 -3.43 1.69 -3.36
CA LEU A 11 -3.18 1.83 -1.92
C LEU A 11 -4.47 1.60 -1.12
N GLU A 12 -5.62 2.02 -1.64
CA GLU A 12 -6.92 1.84 -0.99
C GLU A 12 -7.24 0.37 -0.79
N GLU A 13 -7.11 -0.45 -1.85
CA GLU A 13 -7.31 -1.91 -1.77
C GLU A 13 -6.28 -2.58 -0.84
N ALA A 14 -5.06 -2.05 -0.78
CA ALA A 14 -4.04 -2.55 0.13
C ALA A 14 -4.35 -2.24 1.60
N PHE A 15 -4.89 -1.05 1.89
CA PHE A 15 -5.32 -0.69 3.24
C PHE A 15 -6.55 -1.49 3.68
N GLU A 16 -7.54 -1.67 2.81
CA GLU A 16 -8.69 -2.56 3.10
C GLU A 16 -8.21 -3.97 3.45
N LYS A 17 -7.27 -4.50 2.68
CA LYS A 17 -6.69 -5.83 2.95
C LYS A 17 -5.88 -5.88 4.25
N LEU A 18 -5.21 -4.79 4.64
CA LEU A 18 -4.51 -4.71 5.93
C LEU A 18 -5.51 -4.72 7.10
N ASP A 19 -6.64 -4.03 6.97
CA ASP A 19 -7.70 -4.05 7.98
C ASP A 19 -8.29 -5.46 8.13
N GLU A 20 -8.55 -6.16 7.02
CA GLU A 20 -8.99 -7.56 7.05
C GLU A 20 -7.96 -8.48 7.74
N MET A 21 -6.66 -8.26 7.51
CA MET A 21 -5.60 -9.01 8.19
C MET A 21 -5.58 -8.73 9.70
N LEU A 22 -5.85 -7.50 10.12
CA LEU A 22 -5.95 -7.15 11.54
C LEU A 22 -7.14 -7.86 12.19
N ASP A 23 -8.30 -7.88 11.55
CA ASP A 23 -9.48 -8.63 12.03
C ASP A 23 -9.17 -10.12 12.23
N VAL A 24 -8.40 -10.71 11.30
CA VAL A 24 -7.95 -12.11 11.42
C VAL A 24 -6.97 -12.29 12.58
N LEU A 25 -5.98 -11.40 12.73
CA LEU A 25 -5.00 -11.46 13.82
C LEU A 25 -5.61 -11.24 15.21
N GLU A 26 -6.71 -10.48 15.30
CA GLU A 26 -7.46 -10.27 16.54
C GLU A 26 -8.42 -11.41 16.87
N SER A 27 -8.65 -12.33 15.92
CA SER A 27 -9.52 -13.48 16.13
C SER A 27 -9.00 -14.38 17.26
N PRO A 28 -9.85 -14.74 18.25
CA PRO A 28 -9.44 -15.63 19.34
C PRO A 28 -9.15 -17.06 18.88
N ASP A 29 -9.59 -17.44 17.68
CA ASP A 29 -9.45 -18.79 17.12
C ASP A 29 -8.19 -18.95 16.24
N ILE A 30 -7.41 -17.88 16.01
CA ILE A 30 -6.22 -17.94 15.18
C ILE A 30 -5.12 -18.77 15.85
N SER A 31 -4.52 -19.69 15.10
CA SER A 31 -3.34 -20.41 15.59
C SER A 31 -2.08 -19.54 15.52
N LEU A 32 -1.06 -19.89 16.31
CA LEU A 32 0.22 -19.20 16.27
C LEU A 32 0.86 -19.25 14.88
N GLU A 33 0.78 -20.39 14.19
CA GLU A 33 1.34 -20.57 12.85
C GLU A 33 0.62 -19.68 11.82
N GLU A 34 -0.72 -19.66 11.85
CA GLU A 34 -1.51 -18.76 10.99
C GLU A 34 -1.20 -17.29 11.28
N SER A 35 -1.05 -16.90 12.55
CA SER A 35 -0.69 -15.53 12.92
C SER A 35 0.65 -15.08 12.31
N PHE A 36 1.63 -15.99 12.23
CA PHE A 36 2.92 -15.69 11.61
C PHE A 36 2.81 -15.51 10.09
N GLU A 37 2.00 -16.32 9.43
CA GLU A 37 1.78 -16.20 7.98
C GLU A 37 1.04 -14.89 7.64
N VAL A 38 -0.04 -14.57 8.37
CA VAL A 38 -0.78 -13.31 8.18
C VAL A 38 0.12 -12.10 8.44
N TYR A 39 0.92 -12.13 9.51
CA TYR A 39 1.88 -11.07 9.80
C TYR A 39 2.89 -10.87 8.67
N LYS A 40 3.46 -11.96 8.15
CA LYS A 40 4.44 -11.92 7.06
C LYS A 40 3.83 -11.39 5.77
N GLU A 41 2.59 -11.75 5.47
CA GLU A 41 1.85 -11.21 4.34
C GLU A 41 1.61 -9.70 4.52
N GLY A 42 1.18 -9.27 5.71
CA GLY A 42 0.99 -7.86 6.05
C GLY A 42 2.27 -7.03 5.91
N MET A 43 3.41 -7.55 6.36
CA MET A 43 4.72 -6.89 6.18
C MET A 43 5.10 -6.72 4.71
N THR A 44 4.80 -7.74 3.89
CA THR A 44 5.05 -7.69 2.45
C THR A 44 4.17 -6.62 1.80
N LEU A 45 2.90 -6.57 2.18
CA LEU A 45 1.94 -5.60 1.67
C LEU A 45 2.31 -4.16 2.07
N LEU A 46 2.71 -3.94 3.32
CA LEU A 46 3.20 -2.63 3.80
C LEU A 46 4.47 -2.18 3.06
N THR A 47 5.39 -3.10 2.77
CA THR A 47 6.59 -2.78 1.98
C THR A 47 6.19 -2.24 0.60
N LYS A 48 5.24 -2.90 -0.06
CA LYS A 48 4.73 -2.46 -1.36
C LYS A 48 3.98 -1.12 -1.30
N CYS A 49 3.26 -0.86 -0.21
CA CYS A 49 2.63 0.44 0.02
C CYS A 49 3.67 1.56 0.09
N ASN A 50 4.73 1.36 0.90
CA ASN A 50 5.82 2.32 1.03
C ASN A 50 6.52 2.60 -0.31
N GLU A 51 6.82 1.55 -1.09
CA GLU A 51 7.41 1.71 -2.43
C GLU A 51 6.51 2.51 -3.38
N THR A 52 5.20 2.29 -3.31
CA THR A 52 4.24 2.99 -4.16
C THR A 52 4.16 4.48 -3.79
N ILE A 53 4.13 4.79 -2.49
CA ILE A 53 4.12 6.17 -1.98
C ILE A 53 5.41 6.90 -2.39
N ASP A 54 6.58 6.29 -2.20
CA ASP A 54 7.88 6.85 -2.60
C ASP A 54 7.95 7.11 -4.12
N GLN A 55 7.38 6.23 -4.94
CA GLN A 55 7.28 6.46 -6.39
C GLN A 55 6.39 7.66 -6.74
N VAL A 56 5.26 7.83 -6.05
CA VAL A 56 4.39 8.99 -6.24
C VAL A 56 5.09 10.27 -5.81
N GLU A 57 5.75 10.28 -4.66
CA GLU A 57 6.53 11.42 -4.16
C GLU A 57 7.62 11.84 -5.17
N LYS A 58 8.38 10.87 -5.70
CA LYS A 58 9.39 11.14 -6.74
C LYS A 58 8.78 11.67 -8.04
N LYS A 59 7.60 11.18 -8.45
CA LYS A 59 6.88 11.70 -9.62
C LYS A 59 6.45 13.15 -9.38
N VAL A 60 5.92 13.47 -8.19
CA VAL A 60 5.55 14.84 -7.81
C VAL A 60 6.78 15.75 -7.83
N LEU A 61 7.90 15.34 -7.20
CA LEU A 61 9.14 16.13 -7.20
C LEU A 61 9.65 16.44 -8.61
N LYS A 62 9.67 15.46 -9.52
CA LYS A 62 10.06 15.69 -10.92
C LYS A 62 9.14 16.69 -11.63
N LEU A 63 7.83 16.62 -11.39
CA LEU A 63 6.88 17.60 -11.93
C LEU A 63 7.15 19.01 -11.37
N THR A 64 7.57 19.12 -10.10
CA THR A 64 7.94 20.42 -9.52
C THR A 64 9.24 20.99 -10.10
N GLU A 65 10.26 20.15 -10.34
CA GLU A 65 11.53 20.55 -10.98
C GLU A 65 11.37 20.93 -12.45
N GLU A 66 10.44 20.30 -13.18
CA GLU A 66 10.13 20.60 -14.58
C GLU A 66 9.20 21.82 -14.76
N GLY A 67 8.77 22.47 -13.68
CA GLY A 67 8.19 23.82 -13.71
C GLY A 67 6.77 23.97 -13.12
N LYS A 68 6.68 23.89 -11.79
CA LYS A 68 5.63 24.36 -10.86
C LYS A 68 4.67 23.32 -10.27
N LEU A 69 4.87 23.09 -8.96
CA LEU A 69 3.88 23.32 -7.89
C LEU A 69 4.63 23.34 -6.55
N GLU A 70 5.20 24.50 -6.20
CA GLU A 70 5.41 24.85 -4.80
C GLU A 70 4.23 25.74 -4.40
N GLU A 71 3.28 25.19 -3.64
CA GLU A 71 2.59 25.91 -2.56
C GLU A 71 2.15 24.84 -1.53
N LEU A 72 2.88 24.77 -0.40
CA LEU A 72 2.27 24.48 0.89
C LEU A 72 2.14 25.80 1.64
#